data_AF-A0A1S8XNT9-F1
#
_entry.id   AF-A0A1S8XNT9-F1
#
_cell.length_a   1.000
_cell.length_b   1.000
_cell.length_c   1.000
_cell.angle_alpha   90.00
_cell.angle_beta   90.00
_cell.angle_gamma   90.00
#
_symmetry.space_group_name_H-M   'P 1'
#
loop_
_entity.id
_entity.type
_entity.pdbx_description
1 polymer ?
#
loop_
_entity_poly.entity_id
_entity_poly.type
_entity_poly.pdbx_seq_one_letter_code
_entity_poly.pdbx_strand_id
1 'polypeptide(L)'
;MVIPVFDQTMGALIACLDATLRRIGGVPAYLLGDNAKTVTVEHVAGVAVRHPTVVAAGRHYGATVHSCEPFDPESKGGVEATVRVAKVDLVPTEANLRGA
;
A
#
# COMPACT_ATOMS: atom_id res chain seq x y z
N MET A 1 -0.61 -11.43 5.02
CA MET A 1 0.41 -10.81 5.90
C MET A 1 0.03 -9.37 6.13
N VAL A 2 0.22 -8.85 7.34
CA VAL A 2 -0.08 -7.45 7.70
C VAL A 2 1.14 -6.85 8.39
N ILE A 3 1.56 -5.66 7.96
CA ILE A 3 2.65 -4.89 8.59
C ILE A 3 2.01 -3.59 9.13
N PRO A 4 1.86 -3.44 10.45
CA PRO A 4 1.30 -2.22 11.02
C PRO A 4 2.32 -1.08 10.96
N VAL A 5 1.86 0.11 10.56
CA VAL A 5 2.62 1.37 10.59
C VAL A 5 1.74 2.47 11.17
N PHE A 6 2.36 3.43 11.87
CA PHE A 6 1.64 4.49 12.58
C PHE A 6 1.60 5.83 11.84
N ASP A 7 2.32 5.93 10.71
CA ASP A 7 2.31 7.08 9.83
C ASP A 7 2.02 6.67 8.39
N GLN A 8 1.59 7.64 7.58
CA GLN A 8 1.28 7.44 6.16
C GLN A 8 2.35 8.11 5.28
N THR A 9 3.62 8.03 5.69
CA THR A 9 4.72 8.61 4.92
C THR A 9 5.13 7.70 3.75
N MET A 10 5.75 8.31 2.73
CA MET A 10 6.36 7.57 1.62
C MET A 10 7.43 6.57 2.10
N GLY A 11 8.22 6.98 3.10
CA GLY A 11 9.28 6.13 3.66
C GLY A 11 8.72 4.87 4.30
N ALA A 12 7.65 5.01 5.10
CA ALA A 12 6.96 3.87 5.71
C ALA A 12 6.36 2.93 4.65
N LEU A 13 5.75 3.47 3.59
CA LEU A 13 5.23 2.67 2.48
C LEU A 13 6.33 1.84 1.81
N ILE A 14 7.47 2.45 1.46
CA ILE A 14 8.58 1.76 0.79
C ILE A 14 9.21 0.71 1.72
N ALA A 15 9.33 1.00 3.01
CA ALA A 15 9.84 0.03 4.00
C ALA A 15 8.92 -1.20 4.13
N CYS A 16 7.60 -0.99 4.15
CA CYS A 16 6.63 -2.09 4.15
C CYS A 16 6.70 -2.93 2.86
N LEU A 17 6.91 -2.30 1.70
CA LEU A 17 7.11 -3.00 0.44
C LEU A 17 8.39 -3.85 0.49
N ASP A 18 9.54 -3.28 0.86
CA ASP A 18 10.80 -4.03 1.00
C ASP A 18 10.65 -5.25 1.92
N ALA A 19 10.10 -5.04 3.12
CA ALA A 19 9.87 -6.11 4.08
C ALA A 19 8.93 -7.19 3.53
N THR A 20 7.93 -6.80 2.74
CA THR A 20 7.00 -7.74 2.10
C THR A 20 7.70 -8.59 1.05
N LEU A 21 8.43 -7.95 0.13
CA LEU A 21 9.14 -8.62 -0.96
C LEU A 21 10.19 -9.61 -0.42
N ARG A 22 10.92 -9.23 0.63
CA ARG A 22 11.87 -10.13 1.31
C ARG A 22 11.18 -11.33 1.94
N ARG A 23 10.02 -11.14 2.57
CA ARG A 23 9.28 -12.23 3.22
C ARG A 23 8.68 -13.22 2.24
N ILE A 24 8.22 -12.77 1.09
CA ILE A 24 7.72 -13.66 0.03
C ILE A 24 8.86 -14.29 -0.79
N GLY A 25 10.10 -13.80 -0.64
CA GLY A 25 11.29 -14.34 -1.31
C GLY A 25 11.36 -14.01 -2.80
N GLY A 26 10.65 -12.98 -3.25
CA GLY A 26 10.56 -12.64 -4.67
C GLY A 26 9.85 -11.32 -4.92
N VAL A 27 9.81 -10.91 -6.18
CA VAL A 27 9.14 -9.68 -6.61
C VAL A 27 8.05 -10.00 -7.63
N PRO A 28 6.79 -9.60 -7.38
CA PRO A 28 5.73 -9.76 -8.36
C PRO A 28 5.94 -8.80 -9.54
N ALA A 29 5.41 -9.16 -10.71
CA ALA A 29 5.42 -8.26 -11.87
C ALA A 29 4.71 -6.93 -11.60
N TYR A 30 3.69 -6.96 -10.72
CA TYR A 30 2.82 -5.82 -10.43
C TYR A 30 2.65 -5.59 -8.93
N LEU A 31 2.76 -4.33 -8.53
CA LEU A 31 2.40 -3.85 -7.19
C LEU A 31 1.16 -2.97 -7.34
N LEU A 32 0.05 -3.39 -6.72
CA LEU A 32 -1.22 -2.66 -6.78
C LEU A 32 -1.41 -1.87 -5.48
N GLY A 33 -1.45 -0.54 -5.59
CA GLY A 33 -1.72 0.37 -4.48
C GLY A 33 -3.12 0.99 -4.55
N ASP A 34 -3.65 1.40 -3.40
CA ASP A 34 -4.82 2.26 -3.37
C ASP A 34 -4.43 3.71 -3.79
N ASN A 35 -5.42 4.50 -4.20
CA ASN A 35 -5.20 5.86 -4.74
C ASN A 35 -4.93 6.89 -3.63
N ALA A 36 -4.16 6.51 -2.61
CA ALA A 36 -3.70 7.43 -1.58
C ALA A 36 -2.72 8.45 -2.19
N LYS A 37 -2.61 9.65 -1.58
CA LYS A 37 -1.70 10.72 -2.03
C LYS A 37 -0.22 10.30 -2.11
N THR A 38 0.14 9.19 -1.48
CA THR A 38 1.46 8.56 -1.55
C THR A 38 1.68 7.77 -2.84
N VAL A 39 0.63 7.33 -3.53
CA VAL A 39 0.73 6.56 -4.78
C VAL A 39 0.47 7.46 -5.99
N THR A 40 -0.39 8.48 -5.85
CA THR A 40 -0.76 9.42 -6.93
C THR A 40 -0.56 10.87 -6.51
N VAL A 41 0.24 11.62 -7.26
CA VAL A 41 0.57 13.04 -6.98
C VAL A 41 -0.45 13.99 -7.60
N GLU A 42 -0.94 13.67 -8.80
CA GLU A 42 -1.91 14.48 -9.54
C GLU A 42 -2.61 13.63 -10.61
N HIS A 43 -3.70 14.13 -11.18
CA HIS A 43 -4.27 13.57 -12.42
C HIS A 43 -4.03 14.58 -13.54
N VAL A 44 -3.36 14.16 -14.61
CA VAL A 44 -3.18 14.98 -15.82
C VAL A 44 -4.01 14.35 -16.93
N ALA A 45 -4.97 15.11 -17.48
CA ALA A 45 -5.87 14.66 -18.55
C ALA A 45 -6.61 13.32 -18.24
N GLY A 46 -6.98 13.09 -16.98
CA GLY A 46 -7.68 11.87 -16.55
C GLY A 46 -6.77 10.67 -16.25
N VAL A 47 -5.45 10.82 -16.38
CA VAL A 47 -4.47 9.77 -16.06
C VAL A 47 -3.83 10.05 -14.70
N ALA A 48 -3.87 9.06 -13.80
CA ALA A 48 -3.22 9.13 -12.50
C ALA A 48 -1.69 9.20 -12.64
N VAL A 49 -1.08 10.32 -12.26
CA VAL A 49 0.38 10.51 -12.22
C VAL A 49 0.91 9.95 -10.91
N ARG A 50 1.71 8.89 -11.02
CA ARG A 50 2.26 8.19 -9.86
C ARG A 50 3.38 8.99 -9.21
N HIS A 51 3.49 8.89 -7.88
CA HIS A 51 4.54 9.57 -7.15
C HIS A 51 5.93 9.11 -7.63
N PRO A 52 6.85 10.01 -8.04
CA PRO A 52 8.14 9.62 -8.63
C PRO A 52 8.94 8.65 -7.76
N THR A 53 8.92 8.84 -6.44
CA THR A 53 9.56 7.93 -5.47
C THR A 53 9.00 6.52 -5.50
N VAL A 54 7.68 6.34 -5.66
CA VAL A 54 7.07 5.00 -5.77
C VAL A 54 7.43 4.35 -7.10
N VAL A 55 7.47 5.12 -8.19
CA VAL A 55 7.93 4.63 -9.49
C VAL A 55 9.40 4.20 -9.43
N ALA A 56 10.25 4.98 -8.76
CA ALA A 56 11.65 4.65 -8.56
C ALA A 56 11.81 3.36 -7.72
N ALA A 57 11.02 3.20 -6.66
CA ALA A 57 10.99 1.97 -5.87
C ALA A 57 10.55 0.76 -6.71
N GLY A 58 9.47 0.90 -7.51
CA GLY A 58 9.04 -0.15 -8.43
C GLY A 58 10.15 -0.58 -9.39
N ARG A 59 10.81 0.39 -10.04
CA ARG A 59 11.96 0.11 -10.92
C ARG A 59 13.12 -0.56 -10.19
N HIS A 60 13.42 -0.14 -8.97
CA HIS A 60 14.49 -0.74 -8.17
C HIS A 60 14.25 -2.23 -7.91
N TYR A 61 13.00 -2.62 -7.63
CA TYR A 61 12.64 -4.02 -7.40
C TYR A 61 12.32 -4.80 -8.68
N GLY A 62 12.15 -4.13 -9.82
CA GLY A 62 11.73 -4.77 -11.07
C GLY A 62 10.22 -5.03 -11.17
N ALA A 63 9.41 -4.24 -10.45
CA ALA A 63 7.95 -4.31 -10.46
C ALA A 63 7.32 -3.05 -11.08
N THR A 64 6.19 -3.23 -11.75
CA THR A 64 5.37 -2.10 -12.22
C THR A 64 4.34 -1.74 -11.16
N VAL A 65 4.31 -0.48 -10.75
CA VAL A 65 3.32 0.01 -9.78
C VAL A 65 2.05 0.45 -10.52
N HIS A 66 0.92 -0.12 -10.11
CA HIS A 66 -0.42 0.23 -10.56
C HIS A 66 -1.21 0.86 -9.42
N SER A 67 -2.15 1.72 -9.79
CA SER A 67 -3.16 2.24 -8.88
C SER A 67 -4.47 1.54 -9.22
N CYS A 68 -5.27 1.15 -8.23
CA CYS A 68 -6.63 0.70 -8.50
C CYS A 68 -7.42 1.79 -9.22
N GLU A 69 -8.24 1.39 -10.20
CA GLU A 69 -9.22 2.28 -10.81
C GLU A 69 -10.24 2.77 -9.75
N PRO A 70 -10.73 4.02 -9.86
CA PRO A 70 -11.84 4.48 -9.03
C PRO A 70 -13.06 3.57 -9.22
N PHE A 71 -13.67 3.12 -8.12
CA PHE A 71 -14.84 2.22 -8.12
C PHE A 71 -14.61 0.82 -8.72
N ASP A 72 -13.41 0.24 -8.53
CA ASP A 72 -13.16 -1.19 -8.78
C ASP A 72 -13.20 -2.00 -7.46
N PRO A 73 -14.40 -2.44 -7.00
CA PRO A 73 -14.54 -3.23 -5.78
C PRO A 73 -13.99 -4.66 -5.92
N GLU A 74 -13.89 -5.20 -7.13
CA GLU A 74 -13.42 -6.58 -7.34
C GLU A 74 -11.92 -6.69 -7.03
N SER A 75 -11.09 -5.79 -7.58
CA SER A 75 -9.64 -5.82 -7.30
C SER A 75 -9.29 -5.43 -5.85
N LYS A 76 -10.17 -4.69 -5.18
CA LYS A 76 -9.98 -4.24 -3.79
C LYS A 76 -10.55 -5.20 -2.75
N GLY A 77 -11.59 -5.98 -3.07
CA GLY A 77 -12.33 -6.79 -2.12
C GLY A 77 -11.47 -7.80 -1.33
N GLY A 78 -10.46 -8.39 -1.98
CA GLY A 78 -9.53 -9.32 -1.31
C GLY A 78 -8.66 -8.67 -0.23
N VAL A 79 -8.17 -7.45 -0.50
CA VAL A 79 -7.40 -6.67 0.47
C VAL A 79 -8.30 -6.15 1.58
N GLU A 80 -9.49 -5.64 1.24
CA GLU A 80 -10.45 -5.10 2.22
C GLU A 80 -10.92 -6.16 3.22
N ALA A 81 -11.17 -7.39 2.77
CA ALA A 81 -11.48 -8.52 3.66
C ALA A 81 -10.33 -8.82 4.62
N THR A 82 -9.09 -8.81 4.13
CA THR A 82 -7.88 -9.04 4.94
C THR A 82 -7.66 -7.92 5.97
N VAL A 83 -7.88 -6.67 5.57
CA VAL A 83 -7.81 -5.49 6.46
C VAL A 83 -8.89 -5.55 7.54
N ARG A 84 -10.11 -5.99 7.19
CA ARG A 84 -11.19 -6.16 8.16
C ARG A 84 -10.83 -7.17 9.24
N VAL A 85 -10.34 -8.35 8.86
CA VAL A 85 -9.84 -9.37 9.80
C VAL A 85 -8.72 -8.78 10.66
N ALA A 86 -7.75 -8.09 10.04
CA ALA A 86 -6.64 -7.50 10.77
C ALA A 86 -7.08 -6.48 11.82
N LYS A 87 -8.07 -5.63 11.50
CA LYS A 87 -8.58 -4.63 12.44
C LYS A 87 -9.34 -5.24 13.62
N VAL A 88 -9.99 -6.39 13.42
CA VAL A 88 -10.75 -7.07 14.48
C VAL A 88 -9.82 -7.91 15.35
N ASP A 89 -8.87 -8.62 14.74
CA ASP A 89 -8.14 -9.70 15.42
C ASP A 89 -6.65 -9.39 15.69
N LEU A 90 -6.03 -8.49 14.92
CA LEU A 90 -4.57 -8.22 15.01
C LEU A 90 -4.23 -6.87 15.63
N VAL A 91 -5.11 -5.88 15.54
CA VAL A 91 -4.90 -4.55 16.14
C VAL A 91 -5.52 -4.53 17.54
N PRO A 92 -4.81 -4.06 18.58
CA PRO A 92 -5.41 -3.87 19.89
C PRO A 92 -6.61 -2.92 19.80
N THR A 93 -7.81 -3.43 20.00
CA THR A 93 -9.06 -2.65 19.95
C THR A 93 -9.41 -2.03 21.30
N GLU A 94 -8.87 -2.58 22.40
CA GLU A 94 -9.17 -2.15 23.76
C GLU A 94 -8.16 -1.14 24.33
N ALA A 95 -7.05 -0.89 23.64
CA ALA A 95 -6.03 0.06 24.05
C ALA A 95 -5.98 1.25 23.09
N ASN A 96 -6.42 2.43 23.57
CA ASN A 96 -6.24 3.68 22.85
C ASN A 96 -4.79 4.14 23.05
N LEU A 97 -3.92 3.91 22.06
CA LEU A 97 -2.48 4.26 22.14
C LEU A 97 -2.19 5.77 21.98
N ARG A 98 -3.20 6.64 22.07
CA ARG A 98 -2.99 8.09 22.21
C ARG A 98 -2.45 8.33 23.62
N GLY A 99 -1.18 8.73 23.70
CA GLY A 99 -0.53 9.03 24.98
C GLY A 99 -1.33 10.02 25.82
N ALA A 100 -1.29 9.80 27.14
CA ALA A 100 -1.71 10.75 28.16
C ALA A 100 -0.85 12.02 28.12
#